data_AF-A0A2I4C8J1-F1
#
_entry.id   AF-A0A2I4C8J1-F1
#
_cell.length_a   1.000
_cell.length_b   1.000
_cell.length_c   1.000
_cell.angle_alpha   90.00
_cell.angle_beta   90.00
_cell.angle_gamma   90.00
#
_symmetry.space_group_name_H-M   'P 1'
#
loop_
_entity.id
_entity.type
_entity.pdbx_description
1 polymer ?
#
loop_
_entity_poly.entity_id
_entity_poly.type
_entity_poly.pdbx_seq_one_letter_code
_entity_poly.pdbx_strand_id
1 'polypeptide(L)'
;MEEEVFEQVVSVFGTLVSWVAAGAMVFGGVVPYIPQYRDIRRTQNAEGFSTYVCLVLLVANILRILFRFGHYFETLLLWQSIIMIGTMLVMLNLCTNVRMAAELNTKRRSFLATDIKDEDIRIPKRFFLDFDWNYFWSWSRFMDYLQCVLAFTLVAAYITYLLLDSALFVETLGFLAVFTEAMLGTPQLYCNYQNKSTEGMSIKMVLMWTSGDTFKTGYFLLTQAPVQFWTCGLLQVFVDLAILFQVYYYSRYPQKPVSHNTSHTTSAKAL
;
A
#
# COMPACT_ATOMS: atom_id res chain seq x y z
N MET A 1 5.53 8.71 50.58
CA MET A 1 5.97 7.34 50.24
C MET A 1 4.95 6.62 49.37
N GLU A 2 3.71 6.31 49.83
CA GLU A 2 2.72 5.64 48.96
C GLU A 2 2.26 6.50 47.76
N GLU A 3 2.03 7.81 47.96
CA GLU A 3 1.69 8.73 46.86
C GLU A 3 2.84 8.93 45.86
N GLU A 4 4.09 9.00 46.33
CA GLU A 4 5.27 9.11 45.47
C GLU A 4 5.50 7.83 44.66
N VAL A 5 5.26 6.66 45.26
CA VAL A 5 5.29 5.37 44.56
C VAL A 5 4.16 5.30 43.53
N PHE A 6 2.97 5.79 43.86
CA PHE A 6 1.85 5.85 42.91
C PHE A 6 2.14 6.76 41.72
N GLU A 7 2.65 7.97 41.95
CA GLU A 7 3.07 8.91 40.89
C GLU A 7 4.22 8.33 40.03
N GLN A 8 5.16 7.63 40.67
CA GLN A 8 6.24 6.94 39.95
C GLN A 8 5.68 5.79 39.09
N VAL A 9 4.72 5.02 39.59
CA VAL A 9 4.07 3.96 38.82
C VAL A 9 3.26 4.54 37.66
N VAL A 10 2.51 5.61 37.89
CA VAL A 10 1.72 6.31 36.85
C VAL A 10 2.62 6.90 35.77
N SER A 11 3.73 7.53 36.14
CA SER A 11 4.69 8.11 35.17
C SER A 11 5.44 7.04 34.37
N VAL A 12 5.86 5.94 35.01
CA VAL A 12 6.46 4.79 34.30
C VAL A 12 5.44 4.16 33.36
N PHE A 13 4.20 3.97 33.81
CA PHE A 13 3.13 3.43 32.97
C PHE A 13 2.82 4.36 31.78
N GLY A 14 2.71 5.67 32.02
CA GLY A 14 2.48 6.67 30.95
C GLY A 14 3.62 6.69 29.93
N THR A 15 4.86 6.56 30.40
CA THR A 15 6.03 6.45 29.52
C THR A 15 5.97 5.16 28.69
N LEU A 16 5.66 4.02 29.30
CA LEU A 16 5.52 2.76 28.57
C LEU A 16 4.42 2.85 27.49
N VAL A 17 3.27 3.42 27.84
CA VAL A 17 2.16 3.61 26.90
C VAL A 17 2.56 4.51 25.74
N SER A 18 3.31 5.59 25.98
CA SER A 18 3.77 6.48 24.92
C SER A 18 4.80 5.82 24.00
N TRP A 19 5.72 5.01 24.53
CA TRP A 19 6.65 4.20 23.72
C TRP A 19 5.92 3.18 22.86
N VAL A 20 4.93 2.49 23.43
CA VAL A 20 4.10 1.53 22.67
C VAL A 20 3.29 2.25 21.60
N ALA A 21 2.71 3.40 21.91
CA ALA A 21 1.96 4.22 20.95
C ALA A 21 2.86 4.71 19.80
N ALA A 22 4.08 5.16 20.11
CA ALA A 22 5.06 5.55 19.11
C ALA A 22 5.45 4.37 18.20
N GLY A 23 5.71 3.19 18.78
CA GLY A 23 5.97 1.97 18.04
C GLY A 23 4.80 1.58 17.13
N ALA A 24 3.56 1.64 17.64
CA ALA A 24 2.36 1.37 16.88
C ALA A 24 2.14 2.37 15.74
N MET A 25 2.44 3.65 15.93
CA MET A 25 2.37 4.66 14.87
C MET A 25 3.39 4.37 13.75
N VAL A 26 4.61 3.99 14.10
CA VAL A 26 5.70 3.76 13.14
C VAL A 26 5.50 2.45 12.36
N PHE A 27 5.16 1.36 13.06
CA PHE A 27 5.08 0.02 12.47
C PHE A 27 3.66 -0.41 12.10
N GLY A 28 2.62 0.26 12.59
CA GLY A 28 1.22 -0.16 12.42
C GLY A 28 0.84 -0.35 10.95
N GLY A 29 1.28 0.56 10.08
CA GLY A 29 1.04 0.42 8.64
C GLY A 29 1.77 -0.76 7.99
N VAL A 30 2.87 -1.25 8.56
CA VAL A 30 3.67 -2.37 8.02
C VAL A 30 3.07 -3.73 8.38
N VAL A 31 2.48 -3.83 9.58
CA VAL A 31 1.97 -5.08 10.15
C VAL A 31 1.09 -5.89 9.18
N PRO A 32 0.12 -5.30 8.45
CA PRO A 32 -0.72 -6.04 7.50
C PRO A 32 0.04 -6.68 6.34
N TYR A 33 1.20 -6.13 5.95
CA TYR A 33 2.01 -6.65 4.85
C TYR A 33 2.89 -7.84 5.26
N ILE A 34 3.10 -8.06 6.57
CA ILE A 34 3.94 -9.17 7.06
C ILE A 34 3.28 -10.54 6.75
N PRO A 35 1.99 -10.79 7.07
CA PRO A 35 1.31 -12.00 6.64
C PRO A 35 1.33 -12.16 5.12
N GLN A 36 1.05 -11.09 4.38
CA GLN A 36 1.02 -11.09 2.92
C GLN A 36 2.37 -11.49 2.31
N TYR A 37 3.47 -10.94 2.83
CA TYR A 37 4.83 -11.31 2.43
C TYR A 37 5.09 -12.81 2.64
N ARG A 38 4.71 -13.33 3.82
CA ARG A 38 4.91 -14.74 4.16
C ARG A 38 4.10 -15.65 3.25
N ASP A 39 2.88 -15.26 2.91
CA ASP A 39 1.99 -16.03 2.05
C ASP A 39 2.53 -16.08 0.62
N ILE A 40 2.92 -14.95 0.03
CA ILE A 40 3.53 -14.90 -1.32
C ILE A 40 4.81 -15.75 -1.37
N ARG A 41 5.66 -15.65 -0.34
CA ARG A 41 6.91 -16.42 -0.27
C ARG A 41 6.65 -17.92 -0.16
N ARG A 42 5.59 -18.33 0.53
CA ARG A 42 5.22 -19.76 0.69
C ARG A 42 4.57 -20.32 -0.57
N THR A 43 3.63 -19.59 -1.16
CA THR A 43 2.88 -20.06 -2.34
C THR A 43 3.69 -19.96 -3.63
N GLN A 44 4.76 -19.16 -3.64
CA GLN A 44 5.50 -18.81 -4.86
C GLN A 44 4.56 -18.28 -5.95
N ASN A 45 3.47 -17.62 -5.53
CA ASN A 45 2.50 -17.00 -6.42
C ASN A 45 2.26 -15.56 -5.95
N ALA A 46 2.55 -14.60 -6.84
CA ALA A 46 2.39 -13.17 -6.62
C ALA A 46 1.21 -12.56 -7.41
N GLU A 47 0.30 -13.38 -7.93
CA GLU A 47 -0.91 -12.94 -8.63
C GLU A 47 -1.97 -12.36 -7.69
N GLY A 48 -1.98 -12.77 -6.42
CA GLY A 48 -2.95 -12.29 -5.41
C GLY A 48 -2.53 -11.01 -4.68
N PHE A 49 -1.49 -10.31 -5.17
CA PHE A 49 -1.07 -9.02 -4.65
C PHE A 49 -0.67 -8.10 -5.80
N SER A 50 -1.23 -6.90 -5.77
CA SER A 50 -1.07 -5.86 -6.77
C SER A 50 0.13 -5.01 -6.44
N THR A 51 1.05 -4.96 -7.39
CA THR A 51 2.19 -4.05 -7.36
C THR A 51 1.77 -2.58 -7.36
N TYR A 52 0.55 -2.24 -7.80
CA TYR A 52 0.02 -0.88 -7.74
C TYR A 52 -0.23 -0.40 -6.31
N VAL A 53 -0.52 -1.31 -5.35
CA VAL A 53 -0.60 -0.92 -3.93
C VAL A 53 0.76 -0.40 -3.47
N CYS A 54 1.85 -1.07 -3.87
CA CYS A 54 3.21 -0.57 -3.61
C CYS A 54 3.46 0.78 -4.28
N LEU A 55 3.00 1.01 -5.52
CA LEU A 55 3.14 2.31 -6.18
C LEU A 55 2.48 3.43 -5.38
N VAL A 56 1.19 3.25 -5.06
CA VAL A 56 0.39 4.27 -4.37
C VAL A 56 1.01 4.62 -3.02
N LEU A 57 1.46 3.61 -2.26
CA LEU A 57 2.15 3.81 -0.99
C LEU A 57 3.53 4.45 -1.15
N LEU A 58 4.32 4.07 -2.16
CA LEU A 58 5.61 4.71 -2.43
C LEU A 58 5.40 6.19 -2.73
N VAL A 59 4.47 6.52 -3.64
CA VAL A 59 4.13 7.90 -3.99
C VAL A 59 3.64 8.68 -2.77
N ALA A 60 2.67 8.16 -2.03
CA ALA A 60 2.12 8.82 -0.84
C ALA A 60 3.20 9.13 0.20
N ASN A 61 4.09 8.17 0.49
CA ASN A 61 5.12 8.35 1.51
C ASN A 61 6.29 9.23 1.03
N ILE A 62 6.64 9.20 -0.26
CA ILE A 62 7.63 10.13 -0.84
C ILE A 62 7.10 11.56 -0.76
N LEU A 63 5.85 11.80 -1.19
CA LEU A 63 5.22 13.12 -1.11
C LEU A 63 5.12 13.61 0.34
N ARG A 64 4.87 12.71 1.30
CA ARG A 64 4.84 13.03 2.74
C ARG A 64 6.22 13.45 3.27
N ILE A 65 7.29 12.79 2.83
CA ILE A 65 8.67 13.19 3.16
C ILE A 65 8.98 14.55 2.54
N LEU A 66 8.54 14.82 1.30
CA LEU A 66 8.75 16.13 0.66
C LEU A 66 7.98 17.24 1.38
N PHE A 67 6.73 16.98 1.77
CA PHE A 67 5.91 17.89 2.57
C PHE A 67 6.60 18.29 3.88
N ARG A 68 7.41 17.41 4.48
CA ARG A 68 8.15 17.70 5.72
C ARG A 68 9.11 18.89 5.58
N PHE A 69 9.67 19.11 4.39
CA PHE A 69 10.59 20.23 4.16
C PHE A 69 9.86 21.58 4.10
N GLY A 70 8.59 21.59 3.70
CA GLY A 70 7.76 22.80 3.71
C GLY A 70 7.11 23.05 5.08
N HIS A 71 6.57 22.00 5.71
CA HIS A 71 5.95 22.10 7.03
C HIS A 71 6.53 21.05 7.98
N TYR A 72 7.14 21.50 9.08
CA TYR A 72 7.62 20.60 10.12
C TYR A 72 6.42 20.00 10.88
N PHE A 73 6.13 18.72 10.65
CA PHE A 73 5.18 17.94 11.46
C PHE A 73 5.92 17.04 12.46
N GLU A 74 5.27 16.06 13.09
CA GLU A 74 5.95 15.19 14.05
C GLU A 74 6.95 14.23 13.39
N THR A 75 8.06 13.95 14.09
CA THR A 75 9.13 13.07 13.57
C THR A 75 8.72 11.61 13.48
N LEU A 76 7.71 11.17 14.24
CA LEU A 76 7.18 9.81 14.20
C LEU A 76 6.62 9.45 12.81
N LEU A 77 5.87 10.37 12.19
CA LEU A 77 5.30 10.16 10.87
C LEU A 77 6.38 10.11 9.77
N LEU A 78 7.50 10.79 9.98
CA LEU A 78 8.64 10.71 9.07
C LEU A 78 9.26 9.31 9.10
N TRP A 79 9.52 8.78 10.31
CA TRP A 79 9.99 7.41 10.48
C TRP A 79 9.01 6.37 9.92
N GLN A 80 7.71 6.57 10.14
CA GLN A 80 6.65 5.77 9.54
C GLN A 80 6.75 5.75 8.01
N SER A 81 6.97 6.90 7.38
CA SER A 81 7.09 7.02 5.92
C SER A 81 8.32 6.29 5.38
N ILE A 82 9.47 6.46 6.05
CA ILE A 82 10.73 5.82 5.65
C ILE A 82 10.61 4.29 5.73
N ILE A 83 10.07 3.79 6.84
CA ILE A 83 9.88 2.35 7.05
C ILE A 83 8.85 1.78 6.06
N MET A 84 7.79 2.52 5.77
CA MET A 84 6.79 2.13 4.78
C MET A 84 7.39 2.04 3.37
N ILE A 85 8.20 3.02 2.94
CA ILE A 85 8.91 2.96 1.66
C ILE A 85 9.81 1.72 1.58
N GLY A 86 10.61 1.46 2.62
CA GLY A 86 11.47 0.27 2.68
C GLY A 86 10.66 -1.02 2.56
N THR A 87 9.55 -1.11 3.29
CA THR A 87 8.63 -2.27 3.23
C THR A 87 8.05 -2.45 1.83
N MET A 88 7.60 -1.37 1.18
CA MET A 88 7.04 -1.45 -0.17
C MET A 88 8.08 -1.87 -1.21
N LEU A 89 9.33 -1.42 -1.09
CA LEU A 89 10.42 -1.88 -1.95
C LEU A 89 10.74 -3.37 -1.72
N VAL A 90 10.72 -3.85 -0.48
CA VAL A 90 10.91 -5.27 -0.16
C VAL A 90 9.76 -6.12 -0.73
N MET A 91 8.52 -5.68 -0.55
CA MET A 91 7.33 -6.34 -1.12
C MET A 91 7.42 -6.39 -2.65
N LEU A 92 7.79 -5.29 -3.29
CA LEU A 92 7.92 -5.21 -4.73
C LEU A 92 9.02 -6.14 -5.25
N ASN A 93 10.19 -6.15 -4.61
CA ASN A 93 11.28 -7.07 -4.94
C ASN A 93 10.85 -8.53 -4.83
N LEU A 94 10.13 -8.90 -3.77
CA LEU A 94 9.59 -10.26 -3.63
C LEU A 94 8.64 -10.59 -4.80
N CYS A 95 7.68 -9.71 -5.10
CA CYS A 95 6.70 -9.92 -6.15
C CYS A 95 7.37 -10.06 -7.52
N THR A 96 8.35 -9.22 -7.85
CA THR A 96 9.08 -9.30 -9.12
C THR A 96 9.91 -10.57 -9.22
N ASN A 97 10.54 -11.01 -8.13
CA ASN A 97 11.34 -12.25 -8.14
C ASN A 97 10.47 -13.48 -8.36
N VAL A 98 9.30 -13.53 -7.73
CA VAL A 98 8.33 -14.63 -7.92
C VAL A 98 7.76 -14.60 -9.34
N ARG A 99 7.37 -13.43 -9.86
CA ARG A 99 6.86 -13.28 -11.23
C ARG A 99 7.89 -13.68 -12.29
N MET A 100 9.14 -13.23 -12.17
CA MET A 100 10.22 -13.66 -13.07
C MET A 100 10.47 -15.17 -12.97
N ALA A 101 10.47 -15.75 -11.78
CA ALA A 101 10.64 -17.20 -11.63
C ALA A 101 9.51 -17.98 -12.32
N ALA A 102 8.27 -17.50 -12.22
CA ALA A 102 7.11 -18.09 -12.91
C ALA A 102 7.23 -17.96 -14.44
N GLU A 103 7.60 -16.79 -14.95
CA GLU A 103 7.82 -16.56 -16.39
C GLU A 103 8.93 -17.46 -16.96
N LEU A 104 10.06 -17.57 -16.25
CA LEU A 104 11.17 -18.44 -16.66
C LEU A 104 10.76 -19.92 -16.68
N ASN A 105 9.96 -20.37 -15.72
CA ASN A 105 9.46 -21.74 -15.67
C ASN A 105 8.46 -22.05 -16.79
N THR A 106 7.60 -21.09 -17.15
CA THR A 106 6.69 -21.21 -18.29
C THR A 106 7.48 -21.23 -19.60
N LYS A 107 8.50 -20.38 -19.75
CA LYS A 107 9.38 -20.33 -20.93
C LYS A 107 10.18 -21.63 -21.10
N ARG A 108 10.69 -22.23 -20.01
CA ARG A 108 11.36 -23.54 -20.08
C ARG A 108 10.42 -24.63 -20.58
N ARG A 109 9.15 -24.60 -20.12
CA ARG A 109 8.12 -25.55 -20.58
C ARG A 109 7.74 -25.35 -22.05
N SER A 110 7.66 -24.10 -22.52
CA SER A 110 7.42 -23.84 -23.95
C SER A 110 8.60 -24.33 -24.79
N PHE A 111 9.85 -24.07 -24.41
CA PHE A 111 11.00 -24.59 -25.16
C PHE A 111 11.08 -26.12 -25.20
N LEU A 112 10.73 -26.81 -24.12
CA LEU A 112 10.62 -28.28 -24.13
C LEU A 112 9.46 -28.79 -25.01
N ALA A 113 8.43 -27.98 -25.24
CA ALA A 113 7.31 -28.31 -26.12
C ALA A 113 7.56 -27.91 -27.59
N THR A 114 8.49 -27.00 -27.87
CA THR A 114 8.80 -26.46 -29.21
C THR A 114 10.06 -27.07 -29.85
N ASP A 115 10.43 -28.32 -29.53
CA ASP A 115 11.43 -29.07 -30.34
C ASP A 115 10.90 -29.41 -31.77
N ILE A 116 9.78 -28.80 -32.18
CA ILE A 116 9.21 -28.84 -33.53
C ILE A 116 8.77 -27.40 -33.87
N LYS A 117 9.60 -26.73 -34.68
CA LYS A 117 9.46 -25.39 -35.33
C LYS A 117 10.20 -24.23 -34.65
N ASP A 118 11.35 -23.93 -35.27
CA ASP A 118 11.98 -22.61 -35.29
C ASP A 118 10.96 -21.52 -35.67
N GLU A 119 10.54 -20.72 -34.69
CA GLU A 119 10.24 -19.32 -34.91
C GLU A 119 10.77 -18.52 -33.72
N ASP A 120 11.54 -17.49 -34.02
CA ASP A 120 12.07 -16.49 -33.08
C ASP A 120 10.92 -15.81 -32.31
N ILE A 121 10.55 -16.35 -31.14
CA ILE A 121 9.66 -15.67 -30.21
C ILE A 121 10.43 -14.49 -29.59
N ARG A 122 10.41 -13.35 -30.28
CA ARG A 122 10.83 -12.05 -29.74
C ARG A 122 9.87 -11.63 -28.62
N ILE A 123 10.21 -12.00 -27.39
CA ILE A 123 9.53 -11.48 -26.21
C ILE A 123 9.89 -9.98 -26.09
N PRO A 124 8.93 -9.06 -25.97
CA PRO A 124 9.23 -7.67 -25.72
C PRO A 124 9.90 -7.58 -24.34
N LYS A 125 11.21 -7.33 -24.32
CA LYS A 125 11.93 -6.92 -23.11
C LYS A 125 11.42 -5.52 -22.77
N ARG A 126 10.34 -5.45 -22.00
CA ARG A 126 9.70 -4.20 -21.58
C ARG A 126 10.72 -3.40 -20.78
N PHE A 127 11.34 -2.43 -21.44
CA PHE A 127 12.38 -1.61 -20.87
C PHE A 127 11.73 -0.35 -20.29
N PHE A 128 12.40 0.32 -19.35
CA PHE A 128 11.91 1.56 -18.74
C PHE A 128 11.53 2.67 -19.77
N LEU A 129 12.06 2.60 -21.00
CA LEU A 129 11.82 3.56 -22.08
C LEU A 129 10.62 3.24 -22.99
N ASP A 130 10.00 2.06 -22.86
CA ASP A 130 8.75 1.77 -23.58
C ASP A 130 7.59 2.42 -22.81
N PHE A 131 7.38 3.71 -23.06
CA PHE A 131 6.37 4.53 -22.38
C PHE A 131 4.96 4.29 -22.94
N ASP A 132 4.51 3.04 -22.89
CA ASP A 132 3.13 2.69 -23.20
C ASP A 132 2.32 2.70 -21.88
N TRP A 133 1.42 3.68 -21.77
CA TRP A 133 0.59 3.91 -20.57
C TRP A 133 -0.21 2.67 -20.16
N ASN A 134 -0.54 1.79 -21.11
CA ASN A 134 -1.28 0.56 -20.85
C ASN A 134 -0.48 -0.48 -20.03
N TYR A 135 0.85 -0.35 -19.99
CA TYR A 135 1.75 -1.27 -19.28
C TYR A 135 2.53 -0.58 -18.15
N PHE A 136 2.16 0.65 -17.78
CA PHE A 136 2.78 1.37 -16.69
C PHE A 136 2.75 0.54 -15.40
N TRP A 137 3.89 0.44 -14.70
CA TRP A 137 4.04 -0.33 -13.46
C TRP A 137 3.85 -1.86 -13.58
N SER A 138 4.05 -2.41 -14.78
CA SER A 138 4.02 -3.86 -15.06
C SER A 138 5.37 -4.41 -15.57
N TRP A 139 6.47 -3.87 -15.06
CA TRP A 139 7.82 -4.28 -15.45
C TRP A 139 8.22 -5.63 -14.84
N SER A 140 9.10 -6.36 -15.52
CA SER A 140 9.57 -7.67 -15.08
C SER A 140 10.72 -7.57 -14.07
N ARG A 141 11.59 -6.55 -14.20
CA ARG A 141 12.76 -6.40 -13.33
C ARG A 141 12.51 -5.38 -12.23
N PHE A 142 12.94 -5.70 -11.01
CA PHE A 142 12.91 -4.79 -9.88
C PHE A 142 13.63 -3.45 -10.14
N MET A 143 14.72 -3.47 -10.91
CA MET A 143 15.53 -2.27 -11.20
C MET A 143 14.74 -1.20 -11.96
N ASP A 144 13.81 -1.58 -12.84
CA ASP A 144 13.02 -0.63 -13.62
C ASP A 144 12.04 0.13 -12.69
N TYR A 145 11.48 -0.56 -11.68
CA TYR A 145 10.70 0.09 -10.64
C TYR A 145 11.53 1.05 -9.80
N LEU A 146 12.73 0.64 -9.39
CA LEU A 146 13.61 1.49 -8.59
C LEU A 146 14.01 2.76 -9.35
N GLN A 147 14.34 2.64 -10.64
CA GLN A 147 14.63 3.79 -11.51
C GLN A 147 13.42 4.73 -11.63
N CYS A 148 12.21 4.18 -11.79
CA CYS A 148 10.99 4.99 -11.82
C CYS A 148 10.78 5.76 -10.51
N VAL A 149 10.90 5.07 -9.37
CA VAL A 149 10.75 5.67 -8.03
C VAL A 149 11.78 6.77 -7.80
N LEU A 150 13.04 6.53 -8.17
CA LEU A 150 14.11 7.52 -8.06
C LEU A 150 13.86 8.72 -8.98
N ALA A 151 13.49 8.50 -10.23
CA ALA A 151 13.16 9.58 -11.17
C ALA A 151 11.99 10.42 -10.66
N PHE A 152 10.90 9.79 -10.19
CA PHE A 152 9.78 10.47 -9.56
C PHE A 152 10.21 11.28 -8.34
N THR A 153 11.03 10.69 -7.46
CA THR A 153 11.52 11.36 -6.25
C THR A 153 12.33 12.60 -6.59
N LEU A 154 13.25 12.51 -7.55
CA LEU A 154 14.10 13.63 -7.97
C LEU A 154 13.27 14.75 -8.61
N VAL A 155 12.33 14.41 -9.50
CA VAL A 155 11.44 15.38 -10.13
C VAL A 155 10.54 16.05 -9.09
N ALA A 156 9.90 15.28 -8.22
CA ALA A 156 9.03 15.80 -7.17
C ALA A 156 9.82 16.67 -6.18
N ALA A 157 11.04 16.26 -5.81
CA ALA A 157 11.92 17.04 -4.94
C ALA A 157 12.35 18.36 -5.60
N TYR A 158 12.70 18.33 -6.89
CA TYR A 158 13.07 19.54 -7.63
C TYR A 158 11.91 20.52 -7.73
N ILE A 159 10.70 20.05 -8.07
CA ILE A 159 9.49 20.89 -8.10
C ILE A 159 9.20 21.45 -6.70
N THR A 160 9.30 20.62 -5.67
CA THR A 160 9.07 21.03 -4.28
C THR A 160 10.07 22.09 -3.84
N TYR A 161 11.34 21.95 -4.24
CA TYR A 161 12.38 22.95 -3.95
C TYR A 161 12.08 24.30 -4.60
N LEU A 162 11.63 24.31 -5.87
CA LEU A 162 11.29 25.54 -6.58
C LEU A 162 10.03 26.24 -6.02
N LEU A 163 9.08 25.48 -5.49
CA LEU A 163 7.78 25.97 -5.04
C LEU A 163 7.64 26.00 -3.51
N LEU A 164 8.74 25.88 -2.78
CA LEU A 164 8.74 25.75 -1.32
C LEU A 164 8.18 26.99 -0.61
N ASP A 165 8.39 28.18 -1.19
CA ASP A 165 7.86 29.45 -0.65
C ASP A 165 6.34 29.59 -0.81
N SER A 166 5.72 28.78 -1.68
CA SER A 166 4.28 28.84 -1.92
C SER A 166 3.52 27.96 -0.91
N ALA A 167 2.87 28.60 0.06
CA ALA A 167 2.04 27.91 1.04
C ALA A 167 0.94 27.04 0.38
N LEU A 168 0.30 27.52 -0.69
CA LEU A 168 -0.71 26.76 -1.41
C LEU A 168 -0.16 25.45 -1.98
N PHE A 169 1.07 25.48 -2.51
CA PHE A 169 1.72 24.29 -3.04
C PHE A 169 2.05 23.30 -1.91
N VAL A 170 2.65 23.77 -0.82
CA VAL A 170 3.02 22.93 0.33
C VAL A 170 1.79 22.26 0.96
N GLU A 171 0.71 23.02 1.19
CA GLU A 171 -0.54 22.49 1.74
C GLU A 171 -1.20 21.46 0.81
N THR A 172 -1.17 21.72 -0.50
CA THR A 172 -1.71 20.78 -1.52
C THR A 172 -0.85 19.52 -1.60
N LEU A 173 0.47 19.64 -1.53
CA LEU A 173 1.40 18.51 -1.51
C LEU A 173 1.13 17.60 -0.30
N GLY A 174 0.98 18.21 0.89
CA GLY A 174 0.62 17.50 2.11
C GLY A 174 -0.73 16.78 1.98
N PHE A 175 -1.76 17.49 1.50
CA PHE A 175 -3.08 16.91 1.25
C PHE A 175 -3.03 15.73 0.28
N LEU A 176 -2.37 15.89 -0.87
CA LEU A 176 -2.22 14.81 -1.86
C LEU A 176 -1.50 13.59 -1.27
N ALA A 177 -0.48 13.80 -0.43
CA ALA A 177 0.27 12.72 0.20
C ALA A 177 -0.61 11.86 1.12
N VAL A 178 -1.42 12.49 1.99
CA VAL A 178 -2.32 11.76 2.90
C VAL A 178 -3.60 11.28 2.23
N PHE A 179 -4.11 12.01 1.24
CA PHE A 179 -5.28 11.61 0.46
C PHE A 179 -5.00 10.37 -0.39
N THR A 180 -3.82 10.30 -1.01
CA THR A 180 -3.39 9.12 -1.77
C THR A 180 -3.31 7.88 -0.88
N GLU A 181 -2.83 8.02 0.36
CA GLU A 181 -2.87 6.94 1.36
C GLU A 181 -4.32 6.61 1.76
N ALA A 182 -5.17 7.62 1.95
CA ALA A 182 -6.55 7.41 2.35
C ALA A 182 -7.39 6.65 1.32
N MET A 183 -7.05 6.76 0.05
CA MET A 183 -7.76 6.10 -1.05
C MET A 183 -7.36 4.65 -1.28
N LEU A 184 -6.40 4.10 -0.53
CA LEU A 184 -5.95 2.70 -0.68
C LEU A 184 -7.07 1.67 -0.52
N GLY A 185 -8.01 1.88 0.41
CA GLY A 185 -9.15 0.97 0.62
C GLY A 185 -10.27 1.11 -0.42
N THR A 186 -10.32 2.22 -1.16
CA THR A 186 -11.46 2.55 -2.03
C THR A 186 -11.61 1.62 -3.23
N PRO A 187 -10.53 1.21 -3.95
CA PRO A 187 -10.63 0.22 -5.01
C PRO A 187 -11.23 -1.10 -4.51
N GLN A 188 -10.87 -1.54 -3.30
CA GLN A 188 -11.42 -2.75 -2.72
C GLN A 188 -12.92 -2.60 -2.41
N LEU A 189 -13.32 -1.47 -1.83
CA LEU A 189 -14.72 -1.13 -1.59
C LEU A 189 -15.55 -1.18 -2.89
N TYR A 190 -14.98 -0.68 -3.99
CA TYR A 190 -15.61 -0.69 -5.30
C TYR A 190 -15.70 -2.10 -5.90
N CYS A 191 -14.63 -2.89 -5.85
CA CYS A 191 -14.62 -4.28 -6.34
C CYS A 191 -15.66 -5.14 -5.60
N ASN A 192 -15.74 -5.02 -4.28
CA ASN A 192 -16.77 -5.69 -3.48
C ASN A 192 -18.19 -5.26 -3.90
N TYR A 193 -18.38 -3.97 -4.20
CA TYR A 193 -19.67 -3.46 -4.66
C TYR A 193 -20.06 -3.99 -6.03
N GLN A 194 -19.11 -4.09 -6.96
CA GLN A 194 -19.35 -4.67 -8.30
C GLN A 194 -19.62 -6.17 -8.22
N ASN A 195 -18.75 -6.91 -7.53
CA ASN A 195 -18.80 -8.36 -7.47
C ASN A 195 -19.95 -8.88 -6.59
N LYS A 196 -20.55 -8.01 -5.77
CA LYS A 196 -21.55 -8.36 -4.75
C LYS A 196 -21.09 -9.51 -3.84
N SER A 197 -19.78 -9.64 -3.67
CA SER A 197 -19.11 -10.70 -2.94
C SER A 197 -17.80 -10.17 -2.38
N THR A 198 -17.44 -10.66 -1.20
CA THR A 198 -16.16 -10.42 -0.52
C THR A 198 -15.29 -11.68 -0.51
N GLU A 199 -15.56 -12.63 -1.40
CA GLU A 199 -14.81 -13.87 -1.52
C GLU A 199 -13.37 -13.61 -1.97
N GLY A 200 -12.39 -14.17 -1.25
CA GLY A 200 -10.96 -13.93 -1.49
C GLY A 200 -10.35 -12.77 -0.68
N MET A 201 -11.16 -11.99 0.04
CA MET A 201 -10.66 -10.96 0.96
C MET A 201 -10.29 -11.54 2.34
N SER A 202 -9.14 -11.15 2.87
CA SER A 202 -8.76 -11.47 4.25
C SER A 202 -9.45 -10.53 5.25
N ILE A 203 -10.53 -10.99 5.88
CA ILE A 203 -11.27 -10.22 6.90
C ILE A 203 -10.34 -9.78 8.05
N LYS A 204 -9.39 -10.65 8.45
CA LYS A 204 -8.40 -10.34 9.50
C LYS A 204 -7.52 -9.15 9.12
N MET A 205 -7.17 -9.01 7.85
CA MET A 205 -6.39 -7.88 7.35
C MET A 205 -7.18 -6.58 7.46
N VAL A 206 -8.44 -6.59 7.05
CA VAL A 206 -9.33 -5.40 7.13
C VAL A 206 -9.51 -4.97 8.58
N LEU A 207 -9.73 -5.89 9.52
CA LEU A 207 -9.82 -5.54 10.95
C LEU A 207 -8.52 -4.91 11.49
N MET A 208 -7.36 -5.40 11.04
CA MET A 208 -6.08 -4.78 11.40
C MET A 208 -5.94 -3.37 10.83
N TRP A 209 -6.34 -3.14 9.58
CA TRP A 209 -6.41 -1.80 8.98
C TRP A 209 -7.30 -0.86 9.79
N THR A 210 -8.53 -1.28 10.08
CA THR A 210 -9.49 -0.46 10.83
C THR A 210 -8.96 -0.08 12.20
N SER A 211 -8.34 -1.04 12.90
CA SER A 211 -7.74 -0.78 14.21
C SER A 211 -6.56 0.21 14.13
N GLY A 212 -5.70 0.06 13.11
CA GLY A 212 -4.54 0.93 12.90
C GLY A 212 -4.94 2.34 12.52
N ASP A 213 -5.89 2.49 11.59
CA ASP A 213 -6.36 3.79 11.11
C ASP A 213 -7.18 4.52 12.17
N THR A 214 -7.96 3.80 12.99
CA THR A 214 -8.65 4.38 14.16
C THR A 214 -7.65 4.88 15.18
N PHE A 215 -6.64 4.08 15.52
CA PHE A 215 -5.59 4.47 16.46
C PHE A 215 -4.79 5.70 15.96
N LYS A 216 -4.38 5.68 14.69
CA LYS A 216 -3.66 6.78 14.03
C LYS A 216 -4.48 8.07 13.98
N THR A 217 -5.77 7.96 13.67
CA THR A 217 -6.68 9.13 13.65
C THR A 217 -6.90 9.70 15.05
N GLY A 218 -7.08 8.84 16.05
CA GLY A 218 -7.15 9.27 17.45
C GLY A 218 -5.88 10.00 17.89
N TYR A 219 -4.71 9.49 17.50
CA TYR A 219 -3.43 10.14 17.76
C TYR A 219 -3.37 11.55 17.14
N PHE A 220 -3.78 11.72 15.88
CA PHE A 220 -3.79 13.04 15.21
C PHE A 220 -4.71 14.06 15.86
N LEU A 221 -5.87 13.62 16.36
CA LEU A 221 -6.80 14.49 17.08
C LEU A 221 -6.23 14.94 18.43
N LEU A 222 -5.53 14.04 19.14
CA LEU A 222 -4.91 14.33 20.43
C LEU A 222 -3.67 15.23 20.29
N THR A 223 -2.86 15.04 19.24
CA THR A 223 -1.64 15.83 19.01
C THR A 223 -1.88 17.12 18.22
N GLN A 224 -3.13 17.44 17.87
CA GLN A 224 -3.50 18.61 17.07
C GLN A 224 -2.70 18.70 15.76
N ALA A 225 -2.58 17.55 15.08
CA ALA A 225 -1.88 17.47 13.80
C ALA A 225 -2.53 18.35 12.72
N PRO A 226 -1.78 18.73 11.66
CA PRO A 226 -2.33 19.53 10.57
C PRO A 226 -3.62 18.95 9.99
N VAL A 227 -4.52 19.83 9.52
CA VAL A 227 -5.90 19.46 9.18
C VAL A 227 -6.02 18.31 8.19
N GLN A 228 -5.05 18.18 7.28
CA GLN A 228 -4.99 17.12 6.29
C GLN A 228 -4.92 15.73 6.93
N PHE A 229 -4.19 15.57 8.05
CA PHE A 229 -3.93 14.26 8.66
C PHE A 229 -5.18 13.69 9.31
N TRP A 230 -5.87 14.45 10.15
CA TRP A 230 -7.06 13.94 10.84
C TRP A 230 -8.27 13.85 9.89
N THR A 231 -8.40 14.74 8.90
CA THR A 231 -9.48 14.65 7.89
C THR A 231 -9.34 13.41 7.02
N CYS A 232 -8.13 13.15 6.50
CA CYS A 232 -7.86 11.94 5.73
C CYS A 232 -7.89 10.68 6.60
N GLY A 233 -7.48 10.76 7.87
CA GLY A 233 -7.60 9.66 8.83
C GLY A 233 -9.06 9.26 9.09
N LEU A 234 -9.96 10.24 9.28
CA LEU A 234 -11.39 9.95 9.39
C LEU A 234 -11.96 9.32 8.11
N LEU A 235 -11.50 9.77 6.94
CA LEU A 235 -11.88 9.17 5.66
C LEU A 235 -11.41 7.70 5.56
N GLN A 236 -10.19 7.39 6.00
CA GLN A 236 -9.68 6.01 6.07
C GLN A 236 -10.58 5.13 6.95
N VAL A 237 -10.85 5.57 8.18
CA VAL A 237 -11.72 4.85 9.11
C VAL A 237 -13.11 4.63 8.50
N PHE A 238 -13.66 5.64 7.81
CA PHE A 238 -14.95 5.51 7.14
C PHE A 238 -14.92 4.46 6.01
N VAL A 239 -13.90 4.48 5.14
CA VAL A 239 -13.74 3.50 4.06
C VAL A 239 -13.62 2.08 4.63
N ASP A 240 -12.85 1.91 5.69
CA ASP A 240 -12.67 0.63 6.38
C ASP A 240 -13.98 0.10 6.98
N LEU A 241 -14.74 0.95 7.66
CA LEU A 241 -16.06 0.60 8.18
C LEU A 241 -17.03 0.24 7.05
N ALA A 242 -16.96 0.92 5.90
CA ALA A 242 -17.77 0.60 4.73
C ALA A 242 -17.40 -0.77 4.14
N ILE A 243 -16.11 -1.15 4.12
CA ILE A 243 -15.66 -2.48 3.71
C ILE A 243 -16.16 -3.54 4.70
N LEU A 244 -16.03 -3.31 6.01
CA LEU A 244 -16.54 -4.23 7.03
C LEU A 244 -18.06 -4.40 6.95
N PHE A 245 -18.79 -3.32 6.64
CA PHE A 245 -20.21 -3.38 6.38
C PHE A 245 -20.54 -4.25 5.16
N GLN A 246 -19.80 -4.12 4.06
CA GLN A 246 -19.96 -4.99 2.89
C GLN A 246 -19.68 -6.47 3.22
N VAL A 247 -18.64 -6.74 4.02
CA VAL A 247 -18.33 -8.10 4.50
C VAL A 247 -19.51 -8.67 5.28
N TYR A 248 -20.07 -7.90 6.22
CA TYR A 248 -21.25 -8.32 6.98
C TYR A 248 -22.47 -8.56 6.08
N TYR A 249 -22.75 -7.62 5.18
CA TYR A 249 -23.94 -7.66 4.31
C TYR A 249 -23.89 -8.83 3.32
N TYR A 250 -22.78 -9.00 2.59
CA TYR A 250 -22.63 -10.08 1.60
C TYR A 250 -22.45 -11.46 2.24
N SER A 251 -21.92 -11.54 3.46
CA SER A 251 -21.90 -12.81 4.22
C SER A 251 -23.29 -13.27 4.63
N ARG A 252 -24.21 -12.32 4.92
CA ARG A 252 -25.57 -12.63 5.40
C ARG A 252 -26.58 -12.81 4.26
N TYR A 253 -26.35 -12.16 3.13
CA TYR A 253 -27.16 -12.30 1.92
C TYR A 253 -26.27 -12.68 0.73
N PRO A 254 -25.84 -13.96 0.64
CA PRO A 254 -25.05 -14.43 -0.49
C PRO A 254 -25.90 -14.27 -1.76
N GLN A 255 -25.51 -13.33 -2.61
CA GLN A 255 -26.08 -13.22 -3.95
C GLN A 255 -25.55 -14.40 -4.76
N LYS A 256 -26.44 -15.20 -5.38
CA LYS A 256 -26.00 -16.24 -6.32
C LYS A 256 -25.15 -15.56 -7.41
N PRO A 257 -23.99 -16.11 -7.79
CA PRO A 257 -23.19 -15.53 -8.86
C PRO A 257 -24.07 -15.41 -10.10
N VAL A 258 -24.09 -14.22 -10.71
CA VAL A 258 -24.71 -14.03 -12.03
C VAL A 258 -24.02 -15.03 -12.95
N SER A 259 -24.80 -15.92 -13.55
CA SER A 259 -24.32 -16.95 -14.47
C SER A 259 -23.82 -16.24 -15.73
N HIS A 260 -22.58 -15.77 -15.70
CA HIS A 260 -21.90 -15.38 -16.93
C HIS A 260 -21.54 -16.67 -17.65
N ASN A 261 -22.31 -16.99 -18.69
CA ASN A 261 -21.96 -18.03 -19.64
C ASN A 261 -20.50 -17.84 -20.08
N THR A 262 -19.76 -18.93 -19.98
CA THR A 262 -18.34 -19.05 -20.21
C THR A 262 -17.94 -18.59 -21.62
N SER A 263 -17.18 -17.51 -21.71
CA SER A 263 -16.13 -17.39 -22.72
C SER A 263 -14.82 -17.19 -21.97
N HIS A 264 -13.92 -18.17 -22.09
CA HIS A 264 -12.56 -18.09 -21.55
C HIS A 264 -11.92 -16.78 -22.02
N THR A 265 -11.79 -15.83 -21.11
CA THR A 265 -10.86 -14.71 -21.25
C THR A 265 -10.14 -14.56 -19.92
N THR A 266 -8.84 -14.73 -20.02
CA THR A 266 -7.82 -14.87 -18.99
C THR A 266 -8.01 -13.90 -17.82
N SER A 267 -8.00 -14.46 -16.60
CA SER A 267 -8.04 -13.80 -15.30
C SER A 267 -7.27 -12.48 -15.24
N ALA A 268 -8.01 -11.37 -15.16
CA ALA A 268 -7.59 -10.17 -14.46
C ALA A 268 -8.17 -10.25 -13.04
N LYS A 269 -7.38 -10.74 -12.08
CA LYS A 269 -7.68 -10.56 -10.66
C LYS A 269 -7.00 -9.26 -10.22
N ALA A 270 -7.82 -8.36 -9.72
CA ALA A 270 -7.44 -7.05 -9.21
C ALA A 270 -7.07 -7.16 -7.72
N LEU A 271 -6.04 -6.38 -7.36
CA LEU A 271 -5.44 -6.11 -6.05
C LEU A 271 -4.37 -7.07 -5.52
#